data_AF-A0A4V3UXV9-F1
#
_entry.id   AF-A0A4V3UXV9-F1
#
_cell.length_a   1.000
_cell.length_b   1.000
_cell.length_c   1.000
_cell.angle_alpha   90.00
_cell.angle_beta   90.00
_cell.angle_gamma   90.00
#
_symmetry.space_group_name_H-M   'P 1'
#
loop_
_entity.id
_entity.type
_entity.pdbx_description
1 polymer ?
#
loop_
_entity_poly.entity_id
_entity_poly.type
_entity_poly.pdbx_seq_one_letter_code
_entity_poly.pdbx_strand_id
1 'polypeptide(L)'
;MKYFGYGLFLLCLLSCSGSRNSRSPEIKEEIPLSVLNAKGIAAYSENYKQSYFHILPYLFFNEKDQFIKTQGDYYHLKYPSNQQINIMPGYFREYRNYRRVLIVLISNDHPVSNIPLRDLPITVTSGKFGDLSRGKLWGSKKINEQSQSILFYKELDIKDNAALLEQISEDVITVKIENETYLFLNPEYHPSE
;
A
#
# COMPACT_ATOMS: atom_id res chain seq x y z
N MET A 1 29.93 48.03 -45.37
CA MET A 1 29.95 46.57 -45.14
C MET A 1 30.14 46.31 -43.64
N LYS A 2 29.27 45.46 -43.09
CA LYS A 2 29.35 44.77 -41.78
C LYS A 2 29.11 45.61 -40.50
N TYR A 3 27.84 45.64 -40.12
CA TYR A 3 27.33 45.68 -38.74
C TYR A 3 27.94 44.55 -37.88
N PHE A 4 28.07 44.71 -36.56
CA PHE A 4 27.45 43.84 -35.55
C PHE A 4 27.93 44.11 -34.10
N GLY A 5 26.99 44.16 -33.16
CA GLY A 5 27.18 43.92 -31.71
C GLY A 5 27.63 45.15 -30.92
N TYR A 6 26.96 45.60 -29.87
CA TYR A 6 26.40 44.81 -28.78
C TYR A 6 25.06 45.38 -28.31
N GLY A 7 24.06 44.51 -28.33
CA GLY A 7 22.73 44.77 -27.81
C GLY A 7 22.74 44.90 -26.29
N LEU A 8 22.05 45.93 -25.82
CA LEU A 8 21.57 46.10 -24.47
C LEU A 8 20.58 44.97 -24.15
N PHE A 9 21.10 43.81 -23.74
CA PHE A 9 20.28 42.69 -23.29
C PHE A 9 19.97 42.90 -21.80
N LEU A 10 19.01 43.78 -21.54
CA LEU A 10 18.33 43.90 -20.25
C LEU A 10 17.46 42.64 -20.09
N LEU A 11 18.10 41.53 -19.69
CA LEU A 11 17.41 40.32 -19.27
C LEU A 11 16.71 40.63 -17.94
N CYS A 12 15.41 40.89 -18.05
CA CYS A 12 14.46 40.78 -16.98
C CYS A 12 14.61 39.40 -16.32
N LEU A 13 15.46 39.32 -15.30
CA LEU A 13 15.34 38.29 -14.26
C LEU A 13 14.09 38.63 -13.47
N LEU A 14 12.93 38.40 -14.08
CA LEU A 14 11.73 38.06 -13.33
C LEU A 14 12.10 36.78 -12.60
N SER A 15 12.53 36.96 -11.36
CA SER A 15 12.48 35.96 -10.32
C SER A 15 11.06 35.40 -10.34
N CYS A 16 10.87 34.31 -11.09
CA CYS A 16 9.84 33.35 -10.77
C CYS A 16 10.24 32.77 -9.41
N SER A 17 9.97 33.52 -8.34
CA SER A 17 9.70 32.92 -7.04
C SER A 17 8.40 32.15 -7.24
N GLY A 18 8.48 31.02 -7.92
CA GLY A 18 7.49 29.98 -7.83
C GLY A 18 7.57 29.52 -6.39
N SER A 19 6.86 30.21 -5.50
CA SER A 19 6.43 29.63 -4.25
C SER A 19 5.66 28.39 -4.67
N ARG A 20 6.32 27.23 -4.67
CA ARG A 20 5.60 25.97 -4.60
C ARG A 20 4.80 26.09 -3.32
N ASN A 21 3.54 26.49 -3.45
CA ASN A 21 2.51 26.25 -2.45
C ASN A 21 2.37 24.73 -2.41
N SER A 22 3.33 24.07 -1.77
CA SER A 22 3.19 22.74 -1.23
C SER A 22 2.22 22.89 -0.07
N ARG A 23 0.93 23.10 -0.37
CA ARG A 23 -0.10 22.85 0.63
C ARG A 23 0.01 21.37 0.92
N SER A 24 0.45 21.03 2.12
CA SER A 24 0.37 19.67 2.62
C SER A 24 -1.06 19.21 2.39
N PRO A 25 -1.27 18.03 1.76
CA PRO A 25 -2.62 17.55 1.55
C PRO A 25 -3.30 17.34 2.90
N GLU A 26 -4.59 17.64 2.94
CA GLU A 26 -5.41 17.38 4.12
C GLU A 26 -5.54 15.87 4.31
N ILE A 27 -5.08 15.37 5.46
CA ILE A 27 -5.27 13.99 5.88
C ILE A 27 -6.54 13.96 6.72
N LYS A 28 -7.50 13.13 6.32
CA LYS A 28 -8.74 13.03 7.08
C LYS A 28 -8.50 12.24 8.35
N GLU A 29 -9.23 12.59 9.41
CA GLU A 29 -9.14 11.89 10.69
C GLU A 29 -9.42 10.39 10.54
N GLU A 30 -8.82 9.60 11.44
CA GLU A 30 -9.05 8.16 11.50
C GLU A 30 -10.50 7.87 11.87
N ILE A 31 -11.12 6.93 11.15
CA ILE A 31 -12.45 6.46 11.49
C ILE A 31 -12.30 5.54 12.70
N PRO A 32 -13.06 5.73 13.80
CA PRO A 32 -13.00 4.85 14.96
C PRO A 32 -13.23 3.38 14.57
N LEU A 33 -12.49 2.46 15.19
CA LEU A 33 -12.61 1.02 14.86
C LEU A 33 -14.02 0.48 15.01
N SER A 34 -14.80 0.97 15.98
CA SER A 34 -16.21 0.59 16.14
C SER A 34 -17.05 0.93 14.91
N VAL A 35 -16.79 2.08 14.28
CA VAL A 35 -17.49 2.54 13.07
C VAL A 35 -17.01 1.77 11.84
N LEU A 36 -15.71 1.49 11.72
CA LEU A 36 -15.17 0.65 10.65
C LEU A 36 -15.74 -0.78 10.73
N ASN A 37 -15.68 -1.40 11.92
CA ASN A 37 -16.13 -2.77 12.14
C ASN A 37 -17.64 -2.90 11.88
N ALA A 38 -18.45 -1.90 12.24
CA ALA A 38 -19.88 -1.88 11.93
C ALA A 38 -20.18 -1.87 10.42
N LYS A 39 -19.21 -1.47 9.59
CA LYS A 39 -19.27 -1.49 8.13
C LYS A 39 -18.54 -2.70 7.52
N GLY A 40 -18.16 -3.68 8.35
CA GLY A 40 -17.41 -4.86 7.89
C GLY A 40 -15.98 -4.52 7.49
N ILE A 41 -15.39 -3.44 8.00
CA ILE A 41 -14.02 -3.03 7.67
C ILE A 41 -13.13 -3.20 8.91
N ALA A 42 -11.99 -3.84 8.73
CA ALA A 42 -11.00 -4.05 9.77
C ALA A 42 -9.74 -3.21 9.51
N ALA A 43 -9.27 -2.52 10.54
CA ALA A 43 -7.90 -2.01 10.61
C ALA A 43 -7.09 -2.87 11.59
N TYR A 44 -5.80 -3.09 11.31
CA TYR A 44 -4.93 -3.82 12.25
C TYR A 44 -4.58 -3.00 13.51
N SER A 45 -4.77 -1.68 13.47
CA SER A 45 -4.50 -0.75 14.57
C SER A 45 -5.55 0.37 14.62
N GLU A 46 -5.80 0.90 15.81
CA GLU A 46 -6.59 2.13 16.01
C GLU A 46 -5.95 3.33 15.31
N ASN A 47 -4.61 3.38 15.29
CA ASN A 47 -3.83 4.47 14.73
C ASN A 47 -3.23 4.08 13.36
N TYR A 48 -4.05 3.56 12.44
CA TYR A 48 -3.58 3.03 11.16
C TYR A 48 -2.99 4.11 10.22
N LYS A 49 -3.25 5.40 10.44
CA LYS A 49 -2.67 6.52 9.70
C LYS A 49 -1.43 7.13 10.36
N GLN A 50 -0.99 6.64 11.52
CA GLN A 50 0.13 7.23 12.29
C GLN A 50 1.44 7.43 11.50
N SER A 51 1.68 6.59 10.48
CA SER A 51 2.91 6.59 9.69
C SER A 51 2.78 7.32 8.36
N TYR A 52 1.70 8.06 8.12
CA TYR A 52 1.55 8.85 6.90
C TYR A 52 2.63 9.94 6.78
N PHE A 53 3.26 10.19 5.63
CA PHE A 53 3.18 9.52 4.33
C PHE A 53 4.34 8.53 4.09
N HIS A 54 4.85 7.90 5.15
CA HIS A 54 5.87 6.87 5.04
C HIS A 54 5.24 5.50 4.75
N ILE A 55 4.15 5.16 5.44
CA ILE A 55 3.37 3.93 5.23
C ILE A 55 1.88 4.31 5.26
N LEU A 56 1.14 3.86 4.25
CA LEU A 56 -0.30 4.01 4.16
C LEU A 56 -0.89 2.59 4.05
N PRO A 57 -1.23 1.96 5.19
CA PRO A 57 -1.76 0.60 5.20
C PRO A 57 -3.18 0.56 4.65
N TYR A 58 -3.51 -0.43 3.83
CA TYR A 58 -4.88 -0.58 3.34
C TYR A 58 -5.76 -1.29 4.38
N LEU A 59 -7.05 -0.96 4.40
CA LEU A 59 -8.05 -1.48 5.35
C LEU A 59 -8.68 -2.77 4.82
N PHE A 60 -8.78 -3.83 5.61
CA PHE A 60 -9.35 -5.09 5.14
C PHE A 60 -10.89 -5.06 5.13
N PHE A 61 -11.52 -5.44 4.01
CA PHE A 61 -12.96 -5.61 3.93
C PHE A 61 -13.34 -7.03 4.38
N ASN A 62 -13.78 -7.13 5.63
CA ASN A 62 -14.06 -8.35 6.37
C ASN A 62 -15.50 -8.84 6.19
N GLU A 63 -15.97 -9.01 4.94
CA GLU A 63 -17.35 -9.43 4.66
C GLU A 63 -17.67 -10.85 5.16
N LYS A 64 -16.67 -11.74 5.19
CA LYS A 64 -16.82 -13.17 5.49
C LYS A 64 -16.31 -13.55 6.89
N ASP A 65 -16.15 -12.59 7.80
CA ASP A 65 -15.55 -12.81 9.13
C ASP A 65 -14.21 -13.57 9.07
N GLN A 66 -13.41 -13.25 8.05
CA GLN A 66 -12.10 -13.85 7.80
C GLN A 66 -11.01 -13.26 8.69
N PHE A 67 -11.17 -12.04 9.19
CA PHE A 67 -10.16 -11.40 10.04
C PHE A 67 -10.17 -11.98 11.45
N ILE A 68 -8.98 -12.36 11.91
CA ILE A 68 -8.71 -12.80 13.27
C ILE A 68 -7.85 -11.71 13.91
N LYS A 69 -8.41 -10.98 14.87
CA LYS A 69 -7.71 -9.88 15.52
C LYS A 69 -6.52 -10.40 16.33
N THR A 70 -5.31 -10.03 15.91
CA THR A 70 -4.05 -10.29 16.60
C THR A 70 -3.25 -8.99 16.72
N GLN A 71 -2.20 -8.99 17.54
CA GLN A 71 -1.26 -7.86 17.59
C GLN A 71 -0.22 -8.02 16.47
N GLY A 72 0.04 -6.94 15.73
CA GLY A 72 1.06 -6.91 14.69
C GLY A 72 0.74 -5.95 13.56
N ASP A 73 1.61 -5.95 12.56
CA ASP A 73 1.54 -5.06 11.39
C ASP A 73 0.94 -5.77 10.16
N TYR A 74 0.15 -6.82 10.38
CA TYR A 74 -0.44 -7.67 9.34
C TYR A 74 -1.90 -8.00 9.66
N TYR A 75 -2.68 -8.24 8.61
CA TYR A 75 -3.98 -8.88 8.73
C TYR A 75 -3.80 -10.37 8.84
N HIS A 76 -4.17 -10.93 9.99
CA HIS A 76 -4.23 -12.37 10.21
C HIS A 76 -5.60 -12.89 9.77
N LEU A 77 -5.63 -13.71 8.71
CA LEU A 77 -6.84 -14.07 7.98
C LEU A 77 -7.05 -15.58 7.92
N LYS A 78 -8.31 -16.01 8.05
CA LYS A 78 -8.73 -17.38 7.82
C LYS A 78 -8.47 -17.80 6.36
N TYR A 79 -7.94 -18.99 6.20
CA TYR A 79 -7.78 -19.72 4.95
C TYR A 79 -8.49 -21.09 5.09
N PRO A 80 -8.95 -21.72 3.99
CA PRO A 80 -9.58 -23.03 4.02
C PRO A 80 -8.83 -24.09 4.86
N SER A 81 -9.57 -25.13 5.27
CA SER A 81 -9.06 -26.23 6.10
C SER A 81 -8.48 -25.78 7.45
N ASN A 82 -9.07 -24.76 8.07
CA ASN A 82 -8.67 -24.20 9.37
C ASN A 82 -7.24 -23.63 9.38
N GLN A 83 -6.73 -23.25 8.21
CA GLN A 83 -5.41 -22.65 8.08
C GLN A 83 -5.52 -21.12 8.15
N GLN A 84 -4.37 -20.47 8.25
CA GLN A 84 -4.28 -19.02 8.43
C GLN A 84 -3.12 -18.45 7.63
N ILE A 85 -3.32 -17.24 7.13
CA ILE A 85 -2.33 -16.47 6.39
C ILE A 85 -2.25 -15.05 6.95
N ASN A 86 -1.10 -14.42 6.79
CA ASN A 86 -0.86 -13.04 7.12
C ASN A 86 -0.72 -12.23 5.83
N ILE A 87 -1.46 -11.13 5.71
CA ILE A 87 -1.37 -10.21 4.56
C ILE A 87 -1.10 -8.80 5.07
N MET A 88 -0.07 -8.16 4.52
CA MET A 88 0.25 -6.75 4.77
C MET A 88 0.22 -5.97 3.45
N PRO A 89 -0.92 -5.34 3.11
CA PRO A 89 -1.06 -4.46 1.96
C PRO A 89 -0.88 -3.00 2.36
N GLY A 90 -0.11 -2.26 1.58
CA GLY A 90 0.04 -0.82 1.80
C GLY A 90 0.90 -0.13 0.76
N TYR A 91 0.78 1.19 0.71
CA TYR A 91 1.80 2.01 0.08
C TYR A 91 2.95 2.22 1.07
N PHE A 92 4.18 2.11 0.57
CA PHE A 92 5.41 2.38 1.29
C PHE A 92 6.22 3.40 0.52
N ARG A 93 6.63 4.46 1.21
CA ARG A 93 7.64 5.39 0.67
C ARG A 93 8.94 4.64 0.41
N GLU A 94 9.34 3.79 1.33
CA GLU A 94 10.49 2.89 1.21
C GLU A 94 10.15 1.53 1.84
N TYR A 95 10.39 0.46 1.10
CA TYR A 95 10.32 -0.91 1.60
C TYR A 95 11.54 -1.68 1.10
N ARG A 96 12.58 -1.80 1.93
CA ARG A 96 13.89 -2.35 1.53
C ARG A 96 14.47 -1.58 0.34
N ASN A 97 14.63 -2.24 -0.82
CA ASN A 97 15.13 -1.66 -2.06
C ASN A 97 14.03 -1.08 -2.96
N TYR A 98 12.76 -1.21 -2.57
CA TYR A 98 11.63 -0.63 -3.28
C TYR A 98 11.31 0.75 -2.72
N ARG A 99 10.92 1.68 -3.60
CA ARG A 99 10.59 3.08 -3.24
C ARG A 99 9.31 3.51 -3.92
N ARG A 100 8.51 4.31 -3.21
CA ARG A 100 7.20 4.82 -3.66
C ARG A 100 6.39 3.68 -4.30
N VAL A 101 6.04 2.70 -3.49
CA VAL A 101 5.65 1.38 -3.97
C VAL A 101 4.40 0.90 -3.25
N LEU A 102 3.46 0.30 -3.98
CA LEU A 102 2.45 -0.57 -3.39
C LEU A 102 3.09 -1.91 -3.11
N ILE A 103 2.98 -2.38 -1.88
CA ILE A 103 3.47 -3.67 -1.43
C ILE A 103 2.29 -4.49 -0.94
N VAL A 104 2.29 -5.77 -1.31
CA VAL A 104 1.50 -6.79 -0.64
C VAL A 104 2.45 -7.90 -0.23
N LEU A 105 2.68 -8.03 1.08
CA LEU A 105 3.43 -9.14 1.65
C LEU A 105 2.44 -10.19 2.14
N ILE A 106 2.60 -11.44 1.70
CA ILE A 106 1.79 -12.57 2.13
C ILE A 106 2.72 -13.57 2.81
N SER A 107 2.35 -14.12 3.96
CA SER A 107 3.10 -15.16 4.64
C SER A 107 2.20 -16.14 5.38
N ASN A 108 2.74 -17.29 5.73
CA ASN A 108 2.09 -18.18 6.68
C ASN A 108 2.22 -17.60 8.10
N ASP A 109 1.24 -17.92 8.95
CA ASP A 109 1.24 -17.47 10.35
C ASP A 109 2.22 -18.25 11.26
N HIS A 110 2.63 -19.46 10.83
CA HIS A 110 3.45 -20.33 11.65
C HIS A 110 4.39 -21.22 10.79
N PRO A 111 5.59 -21.59 11.28
CA PRO A 111 6.46 -22.58 10.61
C PRO A 111 5.87 -23.99 10.50
N VAL A 112 4.66 -24.24 11.04
CA VAL A 112 3.93 -25.52 10.98
C VAL A 112 2.72 -25.44 10.03
N SER A 113 2.46 -24.26 9.43
CA SER A 113 1.45 -24.17 8.38
C SER A 113 1.89 -25.00 7.18
N ASN A 114 1.06 -25.98 6.82
CA ASN A 114 1.29 -26.85 5.67
C ASN A 114 0.81 -26.20 4.35
N ILE A 115 0.44 -24.91 4.34
CA ILE A 115 0.11 -24.21 3.09
C ILE A 115 1.41 -24.07 2.28
N PRO A 116 1.51 -24.68 1.08
CA PRO A 116 2.66 -24.49 0.20
C PRO A 116 2.49 -23.18 -0.57
N LEU A 117 2.49 -22.05 0.14
CA LEU A 117 2.07 -20.74 -0.37
C LEU A 117 2.79 -20.36 -1.66
N ARG A 118 4.06 -20.75 -1.81
CA ARG A 118 4.87 -20.48 -3.01
C ARG A 118 4.39 -21.21 -4.26
N ASP A 119 3.76 -22.36 -4.07
CA ASP A 119 3.26 -23.24 -5.14
C ASP A 119 1.81 -22.93 -5.49
N LEU A 120 1.13 -22.09 -4.68
CA LEU A 120 -0.24 -21.69 -4.94
C LEU A 120 -0.34 -20.64 -6.07
N PRO A 121 -1.41 -20.71 -6.89
CA PRO A 121 -1.76 -19.63 -7.80
C PRO A 121 -2.22 -18.42 -6.98
N ILE A 122 -1.38 -17.38 -6.97
CA ILE A 122 -1.65 -16.12 -6.29
C ILE A 122 -1.57 -14.98 -7.28
N THR A 123 -2.62 -14.17 -7.33
CA THR A 123 -2.68 -12.92 -8.10
C THR A 123 -2.99 -11.76 -7.18
N VAL A 124 -2.31 -10.64 -7.40
CA VAL A 124 -2.53 -9.41 -6.66
C VAL A 124 -2.74 -8.28 -7.65
N THR A 125 -3.85 -7.56 -7.54
CA THR A 125 -4.24 -6.50 -8.47
C THR A 125 -4.67 -5.27 -7.68
N SER A 126 -4.22 -4.09 -8.11
CA SER A 126 -4.79 -2.81 -7.69
C SER A 126 -5.85 -2.39 -8.70
N GLY A 127 -7.00 -1.92 -8.21
CA GLY A 127 -8.06 -1.36 -9.05
C GLY A 127 -7.58 -0.20 -9.92
N LYS A 128 -6.60 0.59 -9.45
CA LYS A 128 -6.02 1.72 -10.19
C LYS A 128 -4.77 1.40 -10.99
N PHE A 129 -3.91 0.52 -10.50
CA PHE A 129 -2.57 0.31 -11.07
C PHE A 129 -2.38 -1.04 -11.77
N GLY A 130 -3.45 -1.83 -11.85
CA GLY A 130 -3.44 -3.16 -12.45
C GLY A 130 -2.67 -4.16 -11.62
N ASP A 131 -2.13 -5.19 -12.29
CA ASP A 131 -1.47 -6.30 -11.61
C ASP A 131 -0.15 -5.87 -10.94
N LEU A 132 0.06 -6.37 -9.71
CA LEU A 132 1.31 -6.25 -8.98
C LEU A 132 2.24 -7.39 -9.40
N SER A 133 3.51 -7.06 -9.58
CA SER A 133 4.54 -8.03 -9.96
C SER A 133 5.09 -8.77 -8.74
N ARG A 134 5.49 -10.04 -8.90
CA ARG A 134 6.22 -10.76 -7.85
C ARG A 134 7.58 -10.11 -7.62
N GLY A 135 7.87 -9.80 -6.35
CA GLY A 135 9.10 -9.17 -5.88
C GLY A 135 10.09 -10.17 -5.27
N LYS A 136 11.30 -9.67 -4.97
CA LYS A 136 12.31 -10.40 -4.22
C LYS A 136 12.16 -10.11 -2.74
N LEU A 137 12.15 -11.16 -1.92
CA LEU A 137 12.28 -11.03 -0.49
C LEU A 137 13.74 -10.97 -0.09
N TRP A 138 14.08 -9.98 0.73
CA TRP A 138 15.42 -9.76 1.24
C TRP A 138 15.46 -10.15 2.72
N GLY A 139 16.39 -11.01 3.10
CA GLY A 139 16.50 -11.53 4.46
C GLY A 139 17.22 -12.86 4.51
N SER A 140 17.32 -13.46 5.71
CA SER A 140 17.92 -14.78 5.84
C SER A 140 17.04 -15.81 5.11
N LYS A 141 17.68 -16.62 4.27
CA LYS A 141 17.01 -17.69 3.49
C LYS A 141 16.14 -18.57 4.39
N LYS A 142 16.63 -18.86 5.61
CA LYS A 142 15.94 -19.65 6.63
C LYS A 142 14.60 -19.05 7.09
N ILE A 143 14.55 -17.74 7.39
CA ILE A 143 13.30 -17.09 7.83
C ILE A 143 12.30 -17.07 6.68
N ASN A 144 12.75 -16.70 5.48
CA ASN A 144 11.87 -16.62 4.30
C ASN A 144 11.33 -18.00 3.88
N GLU A 145 12.09 -19.08 4.10
CA GLU A 145 11.67 -20.46 3.88
C GLU A 145 10.68 -20.92 4.96
N GLN A 146 10.89 -20.58 6.23
CA GLN A 146 10.00 -20.95 7.33
C GLN A 146 8.66 -20.24 7.30
N SER A 147 8.64 -18.94 6.97
CA SER A 147 7.39 -18.16 6.84
C SER A 147 6.70 -18.34 5.49
N GLN A 148 7.37 -18.99 4.54
CA GLN A 148 6.99 -19.07 3.12
C GLN A 148 6.54 -17.73 2.52
N SER A 149 7.13 -16.62 2.97
CA SER A 149 6.67 -15.30 2.54
C SER A 149 6.76 -15.13 1.02
N ILE A 150 5.86 -14.31 0.46
CA ILE A 150 5.84 -13.89 -0.94
C ILE A 150 5.56 -12.39 -0.99
N LEU A 151 6.32 -11.68 -1.81
CA LEU A 151 6.18 -10.25 -2.02
C LEU A 151 5.54 -9.99 -3.39
N PHE A 152 4.55 -9.11 -3.42
CA PHE A 152 4.06 -8.48 -4.64
C PHE A 152 4.27 -6.97 -4.54
N TYR A 153 4.59 -6.34 -5.66
CA TYR A 153 4.87 -4.90 -5.69
C TYR A 153 4.43 -4.22 -6.98
N LYS A 154 4.16 -2.91 -6.87
CA LYS A 154 3.99 -1.99 -8.00
C LYS A 154 4.61 -0.65 -7.63
N GLU A 155 5.65 -0.25 -8.35
CA GLU A 155 6.21 1.09 -8.22
C GLU A 155 5.23 2.13 -8.78
N LEU A 156 5.12 3.26 -8.09
CA LEU A 156 4.24 4.36 -8.43
C LEU A 156 5.08 5.59 -8.80
N ASP A 157 4.67 6.28 -9.86
CA ASP A 157 5.23 7.57 -10.24
C ASP A 157 4.60 8.70 -9.40
N ILE A 158 5.07 8.83 -8.17
CA ILE A 158 4.59 9.82 -7.21
C ILE A 158 5.58 10.97 -7.10
N LYS A 159 5.08 12.18 -7.34
CA LYS A 159 5.85 13.43 -7.29
C LYS A 159 5.94 14.00 -5.88
N ASP A 160 4.85 13.94 -5.11
CA ASP A 160 4.72 14.46 -3.75
C ASP A 160 3.58 13.76 -2.97
N ASN A 161 3.38 14.14 -1.71
CA ASN A 161 2.38 13.52 -0.83
C ASN A 161 0.93 13.80 -1.27
N ALA A 162 0.65 14.93 -1.91
CA ALA A 162 -0.70 15.25 -2.37
C ALA A 162 -1.06 14.37 -3.58
N ALA A 163 -0.13 14.26 -4.52
CA ALA A 163 -0.24 13.35 -5.65
C ALA A 163 -0.39 11.90 -5.19
N LEU A 164 0.29 11.49 -4.11
CA LEU A 164 0.11 10.15 -3.52
C LEU A 164 -1.36 9.93 -3.15
N LEU A 165 -1.95 10.78 -2.28
CA LEU A 165 -3.32 10.59 -1.81
C LEU A 165 -4.34 10.56 -2.95
N GLU A 166 -4.20 11.46 -3.93
CA GLU A 166 -5.04 11.47 -5.11
C GLU A 166 -4.91 10.18 -5.93
N GLN A 167 -3.67 9.75 -6.17
CA GLN A 167 -3.40 8.54 -6.95
C GLN A 167 -4.00 7.30 -6.29
N ILE A 168 -3.91 7.16 -4.97
CA ILE A 168 -4.42 5.96 -4.27
C ILE A 168 -5.87 6.07 -3.79
N SER A 169 -6.49 7.24 -3.81
CA SER A 169 -7.88 7.46 -3.35
C SER A 169 -8.84 6.49 -4.05
N GLU A 170 -9.77 5.88 -3.32
CA GLU A 170 -10.70 4.86 -3.87
C GLU A 170 -10.04 3.61 -4.48
N ASP A 171 -8.72 3.43 -4.33
CA ASP A 171 -8.07 2.21 -4.78
C ASP A 171 -8.48 1.03 -3.90
N VAL A 172 -8.58 -0.14 -4.54
CA VAL A 172 -8.82 -1.41 -3.87
C VAL A 172 -7.76 -2.39 -4.32
N ILE A 173 -7.01 -2.93 -3.36
CA ILE A 173 -6.09 -4.04 -3.59
C ILE A 173 -6.88 -5.33 -3.42
N THR A 174 -6.87 -6.16 -4.45
CA THR A 174 -7.48 -7.50 -4.45
C THR A 174 -6.36 -8.54 -4.42
N VAL A 175 -6.38 -9.40 -3.40
CA VAL A 175 -5.51 -10.57 -3.31
C VAL A 175 -6.35 -11.81 -3.53
N LYS A 176 -6.04 -12.59 -4.57
CA LYS A 176 -6.66 -13.90 -4.81
C LYS A 176 -5.65 -15.01 -4.57
N ILE A 177 -6.06 -16.00 -3.80
CA ILE A 177 -5.27 -17.20 -3.49
C ILE A 177 -6.21 -18.37 -3.74
N GLU A 178 -5.98 -19.13 -4.82
CA GLU A 178 -6.93 -20.16 -5.29
C GLU A 178 -8.37 -19.61 -5.45
N ASN A 179 -9.30 -20.09 -4.62
CA ASN A 179 -10.72 -19.69 -4.62
C ASN A 179 -11.03 -18.58 -3.60
N GLU A 180 -10.05 -18.18 -2.78
CA GLU A 180 -10.22 -17.14 -1.79
C GLU A 180 -9.89 -15.76 -2.38
N THR A 181 -10.65 -14.76 -1.97
CA THR A 181 -10.48 -13.37 -2.37
C THR A 181 -10.49 -12.50 -1.13
N TYR A 182 -9.45 -11.68 -0.97
CA TYR A 182 -9.28 -10.72 0.10
C TYR A 182 -9.22 -9.31 -0.50
N LEU A 183 -10.07 -8.41 -0.01
CA LEU A 183 -10.19 -7.04 -0.51
C LEU A 183 -9.65 -6.08 0.53
N PHE A 184 -8.82 -5.15 0.08
CA PHE A 184 -8.21 -4.13 0.91
C PHE A 184 -8.52 -2.75 0.32
N LEU A 185 -9.18 -1.93 1.11
CA LEU A 185 -9.63 -0.59 0.75
C LEU A 185 -8.54 0.43 1.06
N ASN A 186 -8.46 1.48 0.24
CA ASN A 186 -7.61 2.62 0.53
C ASN A 186 -7.85 3.17 1.96
N PRO A 187 -6.83 3.61 2.70
CA PRO A 187 -7.02 4.11 4.06
C PRO A 187 -7.66 5.49 4.19
N GLU A 188 -7.77 6.25 3.10
CA GLU A 188 -8.68 7.40 2.98
C GLU A 188 -10.08 6.98 2.50
N TYR A 189 -10.47 5.71 2.70
CA TYR A 189 -11.83 5.25 2.43
C TYR A 189 -12.85 6.09 3.20
N HIS A 190 -13.88 6.54 2.48
CA HIS A 190 -15.09 7.08 3.08
C HIS A 190 -16.27 6.22 2.66
N PRO A 191 -17.07 5.75 3.63
CA PRO A 191 -18.39 5.29 3.27
C PRO A 191 -19.14 6.49 2.72
N SER A 192 -19.59 6.40 1.47
CA SER A 192 -20.62 7.32 0.97
C SER A 192 -21.81 7.28 1.93
N GLU A 193 -22.31 8.47 2.30
CA GLU A 193 -23.45 8.68 3.20
C GLU A 193 -24.71 7.92 2.76
#